data_AF-A0A914P9J3-F1
#
_entry.id   AF-A0A914P9J3-F1
#
_cell.length_a   1.000
_cell.length_b   1.000
_cell.length_c   1.000
_cell.angle_alpha   90.00
_cell.angle_beta   90.00
_cell.angle_gamma   90.00
#
_symmetry.space_group_name_H-M   'P 1'
#
loop_
_entity.id
_entity.type
_entity.pdbx_description
1 polymer ?
#
loop_
_entity_poly.entity_id
_entity_poly.type
_entity_poly.pdbx_seq_one_letter_code
_entity_poly.pdbx_strand_id
1 'polypeptide(L)' 'MNRTVREKLRVVFARNPPDAFSNCPRFPTLDATISCPFPGWTVEILKQIIDYLGYDIVPVVTTAPDGYVDWGTYVRFFI' A
#
# COMPACT_ATOMS: atom_id res chain seq x y z
N MET A 1 10.82 -10.05 22.99
CA MET A 1 9.80 -10.77 22.19
C MET A 1 10.50 -11.34 20.97
N ASN A 2 10.56 -12.67 20.85
CA ASN A 2 11.23 -13.36 19.76
C ASN A 2 10.22 -13.54 18.60
N ARG A 3 10.02 -12.53 17.76
CA ARG A 3 9.17 -12.62 16.56
C ARG A 3 9.99 -13.25 15.43
N THR A 4 10.01 -14.57 15.34
CA THR A 4 10.68 -15.31 14.25
C THR A 4 9.87 -15.30 12.94
N VAL A 5 8.64 -14.79 12.96
CA VAL A 5 7.78 -14.62 11.77
C VAL A 5 7.20 -13.21 11.80
N ARG A 6 7.46 -12.43 10.74
CA ARG A 6 6.80 -11.13 10.55
C ARG A 6 5.35 -11.35 10.15
N GLU A 7 4.45 -10.69 10.86
CA GLU A 7 3.04 -10.71 10.52
C GLU A 7 2.83 -9.96 9.18
N LYS A 8 1.87 -10.43 8.36
CA LYS A 8 1.65 -9.90 7.00
C LYS A 8 0.37 -9.07 6.95
N LEU A 9 0.47 -7.81 6.52
CA LEU A 9 -0.66 -6.91 6.32
C LEU A 9 -1.01 -6.84 4.83
N ARG A 10 -2.28 -7.10 4.49
CA ARG A 10 -2.77 -6.88 3.11
C ARG A 10 -3.16 -5.41 2.97
N VAL A 11 -2.54 -4.71 2.03
CA VAL A 11 -2.80 -3.29 1.79
C VAL A 11 -3.26 -3.09 0.35
N VAL A 12 -4.40 -2.43 0.18
CA VAL A 12 -4.92 -2.10 -1.14
C VAL A 12 -4.28 -0.80 -1.63
N PHE A 13 -3.67 -0.84 -2.82
CA PHE A 13 -3.09 0.31 -3.49
C PHE A 13 -3.94 0.68 -4.70
N ALA A 14 -4.39 1.92 -4.73
CA ALA A 14 -4.96 2.56 -5.89
C ALA A 14 -3.93 3.46 -6.55
N ARG A 15 -4.05 3.63 -7.86
CA ARG A 15 -3.24 4.60 -8.61
C ARG A 15 -3.79 5.99 -8.28
N ASN A 16 -3.12 6.72 -7.40
CA ASN A 16 -3.62 7.99 -6.92
C ASN A 16 -2.46 8.94 -6.64
N PRO A 17 -1.83 9.53 -7.67
CA PRO A 17 -0.81 10.54 -7.44
C PRO A 17 -1.42 11.77 -6.74
N PRO A 18 -0.73 12.41 -5.77
CA PRO A 18 0.65 12.15 -5.34
C PRO A 18 0.80 11.11 -4.20
N ASP A 19 -0.30 10.52 -3.72
CA ASP A 19 -0.31 9.59 -2.59
C ASP A 19 0.38 8.26 -2.91
N ALA A 20 0.12 7.72 -4.09
CA ALA A 20 0.72 6.50 -4.64
C ALA A 20 0.98 6.66 -6.15
N PHE A 21 2.24 6.87 -6.51
CA PHE A 21 2.65 7.07 -7.90
C PHE A 21 2.72 5.73 -8.64
N SER A 22 2.07 5.67 -9.80
CA SER A 22 2.05 4.48 -10.66
C SER A 22 3.00 4.55 -11.85
N ASN A 23 3.85 5.58 -11.91
CA ASN A 23 4.87 5.77 -12.95
C ASN A 23 6.19 5.03 -12.64
N CYS A 24 6.29 4.37 -11.49
CA CYS A 24 7.44 3.55 -11.14
C CYS A 24 7.50 2.25 -11.97
N PRO A 25 8.69 1.66 -12.19
CA PRO A 25 8.84 0.47 -13.04
C PRO A 25 8.01 -0.74 -12.60
N ARG A 26 7.67 -0.80 -11.30
CA ARG A 26 6.72 -1.74 -10.73
C ARG A 26 5.74 -0.95 -9.88
N PHE A 27 4.47 -1.36 -9.88
CA PHE A 27 3.47 -0.75 -9.02
C PHE A 27 2.77 -1.84 -8.19
N PRO A 28 2.65 -1.66 -6.86
CA PRO A 28 3.22 -0.56 -6.07
C PRO A 28 4.73 -0.80 -5.81
N THR A 29 5.51 0.28 -5.78
CA THR A 29 6.87 0.27 -5.24
C THR A 29 6.80 0.70 -3.78
N LEU A 30 7.23 -0.14 -2.83
CA LEU A 30 7.17 0.18 -1.40
C LEU A 30 8.44 0.86 -0.89
N ASP A 31 9.57 0.66 -1.57
CA ASP A 31 10.87 1.20 -1.19
C ASP A 31 11.32 2.21 -2.24
N ALA A 32 11.77 3.39 -1.81
CA ALA A 32 12.40 4.33 -2.71
C ALA A 32 13.69 3.71 -3.29
N THR A 33 13.80 3.68 -4.62
CA THR A 33 14.97 3.16 -5.34
C THR A 33 15.51 4.20 -6.31
N ILE A 34 16.69 3.96 -6.87
CA ILE A 34 17.27 4.84 -7.91
C ILE A 34 16.32 4.98 -9.12
N SER A 35 15.56 3.92 -9.45
CA SER A 35 14.61 3.93 -10.58
C SER A 35 13.21 4.43 -10.21
N CYS A 36 12.93 4.64 -8.93
CA CYS A 36 11.67 5.17 -8.39
C CYS A 36 11.98 5.90 -7.07
N PRO A 37 12.52 7.12 -7.12
CA PRO A 37 12.92 7.84 -5.92
C PRO A 37 11.73 8.32 -5.08
N PHE A 38 10.55 8.44 -5.70
CA PHE A 38 9.32 8.94 -5.08
C PHE A 38 8.15 8.00 -5.40
N PRO A 39 7.97 6.90 -4.65
CA PRO A 39 6.85 5.97 -4.86
C PRO A 39 5.48 6.57 -4.49
N GLY A 40 5.46 7.67 -3.73
CA GLY A 40 4.24 8.37 -3.30
C GLY A 40 4.28 8.66 -1.81
N TRP A 41 3.69 9.80 -1.42
CA TRP A 41 3.80 10.28 -0.05
C TRP A 41 3.21 9.29 0.97
N THR A 42 2.01 8.77 0.70
CA THR A 42 1.37 7.79 1.58
C THR A 42 2.13 6.47 1.61
N VAL A 43 2.74 6.07 0.48
CA VAL A 43 3.55 4.84 0.40
C VAL A 43 4.80 4.94 1.29
N GLU A 44 5.48 6.10 1.28
CA GLU A 44 6.66 6.35 2.11
C GLU A 44 6.32 6.31 3.61
N ILE A 45 5.23 6.98 4.02
CA ILE A 45 4.77 6.96 5.41
C ILE A 45 4.34 5.55 5.84
N LEU A 46 3.60 4.84 5.01
CA LEU A 46 3.20 3.46 5.27
C LEU A 46 4.41 2.56 5.48
N LYS A 47 5.45 2.71 4.65
CA LYS A 47 6.68 1.92 4.78
C LYS A 47 7.38 2.17 6.11
N GLN A 48 7.52 3.44 6.51
CA GLN A 48 8.11 3.79 7.81
C GLN A 48 7.35 3.16 8.98
N ILE A 49 6.01 3.20 8.95
CA ILE A 49 5.16 2.61 10.00
C ILE A 49 5.34 1.09 10.05
N ILE A 50 5.30 0.42 8.90
CA ILE A 50 5.40 -1.05 8.82
C ILE A 50 6.78 -1.54 9.24
N ASP A 51 7.85 -0.85 8.83
CA ASP A 51 9.22 -1.16 9.25
C ASP A 51 9.37 -1.00 10.76
N TYR A 52 8.85 0.09 11.34
CA TYR A 52 8.87 0.33 12.79
C TYR A 52 8.16 -0.78 13.56
N LEU A 53 7.02 -1.24 13.04
CA LEU A 53 6.21 -2.28 13.68
C LEU A 53 6.72 -3.71 13.42
N GLY A 54 7.65 -3.89 12.48
CA GLY A 54 8.19 -5.19 12.09
C GLY A 54 7.18 -6.07 11.33
N TYR A 55 6.26 -5.47 10.57
CA TYR A 55 5.33 -6.18 9.68
C TYR A 55 5.90 -6.29 8.26
N ASP A 56 5.31 -7.17 7.45
CA ASP A 56 5.50 -7.18 6.00
C ASP A 56 4.20 -6.79 5.29
N ILE A 57 4.30 -6.08 4.16
CA ILE A 57 3.13 -5.73 3.34
C ILE A 57 2.95 -6.76 2.23
N VAL A 58 1.70 -7.21 2.05
CA VAL A 58 1.22 -7.91 0.86
C VAL A 58 0.39 -6.91 0.04
N PRO A 59 0.94 -6.34 -1.05
CA PRO A 59 0.24 -5.34 -1.83
C PRO A 59 -0.88 -5.98 -2.66
N VAL A 60 -2.04 -5.33 -2.68
CA VAL A 60 -3.19 -5.67 -3.52
C VAL A 60 -3.49 -4.46 -4.40
N VAL A 61 -3.37 -4.59 -5.72
CA VAL A 61 -3.62 -3.48 -6.64
C VAL A 61 -5.10 -3.48 -7.04
N THR A 62 -5.78 -2.35 -6.84
CA THR A 62 -7.12 -2.17 -7.41
C THR A 62 -7.06 -1.83 -8.89
N THR A 63 -8.05 -2.28 -9.65
CA THR A 63 -8.24 -1.95 -11.08
C THR A 63 -9.04 -0.68 -11.28
N ALA A 64 -9.37 0.03 -10.21
CA ALA A 64 -10.07 1.31 -10.25
C ALA A 64 -9.30 2.37 -11.08
N PRO A 65 -9.99 3.28 -11.78
CA PRO A 65 -9.37 4.43 -12.44
C PRO A 65 -8.58 5.29 -11.47
N ASP A 66 -7.63 6.07 -12.00
CA ASP A 66 -6.82 6.98 -11.20
C ASP A 66 -7.71 7.97 -10.42
N GLY A 67 -7.43 8.15 -9.12
CA GLY A 67 -8.25 9.01 -8.25
C GLY A 67 -9.59 8.41 -7.82
N TYR A 68 -9.86 7.14 -8.18
CA TYR A 68 -11.05 6.43 -7.75
C TYR A 68 -10.68 5.24 -6.85
N VAL A 69 -11.41 5.10 -5.74
CA VAL A 69 -11.35 3.91 -4.89
C VAL A 69 -12.79 3.49 -4.60
N ASP A 70 -13.17 2.32 -5.11
CA ASP A 70 -14.41 1.67 -4.68
C ASP A 70 -14.15 0.96 -3.35
N TRP A 71 -14.59 1.57 -2.26
CA TRP A 71 -14.52 1.00 -0.92
C TRP A 71 -15.56 -0.12 -0.69
N GLY A 72 -16.37 -0.42 -1.72
CA GLY A 72 -17.56 -1.24 -1.63
C GLY A 72 -18.68 -0.52 -0.88
N THR A 73 -19.88 -1.08 -0.97
CA THR A 73 -20.98 -0.73 -0.07
C THR A 73 -20.85 -1.51 1.23
N TYR A 74 -20.80 -0.81 2.36
CA TYR A 74 -20.86 -1.44 3.68
C TYR A 74 -22.28 -2.01 3.91
N VAL A 75 -22.54 -3.22 3.42
CA VAL A 75 -23.81 -3.92 3.68
C VAL A 75 -23.74 -4.48 5.09
N ARG A 76 -24.28 -3.73 6.05
CA ARG A 76 -24.48 -4.22 7.42
C ARG A 76 -25.61 -5.24 7.36
N PHE A 77 -25.27 -6.53 7.22
CA PHE A 77 -26.23 -7.60 7.45
C PHE A 77 -26.59 -7.58 8.94
N PHE A 78 -27.68 -6.89 9.28
CA PHE A 78 -28.34 -7.08 10.56
C PHE A 78 -29.03 -8.46 10.50
N ILE A 79 -28.46 -9.43 11.20
CA ILE A 79 -29.14 -10.66 11.62
C ILE A 79 -29.85 -10.34 12.93
#